data_AF-A0A428QHY2-F1
#
_entry.id   AF-A0A428QHY2-F1
#
_cell.length_a   1.000
_cell.length_b   1.000
_cell.length_c   1.000
_cell.angle_alpha   90.00
_cell.angle_beta   90.00
_cell.angle_gamma   90.00
#
_symmetry.space_group_name_H-M   'P 1'
#
loop_
_entity.id
_entity.type
_entity.pdbx_description
1 polymer ?
#
loop_
_entity_poly.entity_id
_entity_poly.type
_entity_poly.pdbx_seq_one_letter_code
_entity_poly.pdbx_strand_id
1 'polypeptide(L)'
;MIGLWNDRNSALRQGIAPIIRGIDWTDVRVLRIGYDTTYWTREESEQPVTLLIEVKKDSTSWEQAYTVVVACRAVLEQCGIHDVHVEIRQPREHFFQF
;
A
#
# COMPACT_ATOMS: atom_id res chain seq x y z
N MET A 1 -5.08 -12.17 -1.82
CA MET A 1 -4.84 -10.92 -1.06
C MET A 1 -5.96 -9.90 -1.19
N ILE A 2 -6.44 -9.56 -2.39
CA ILE A 2 -7.62 -8.69 -2.56
C ILE A 2 -8.81 -9.20 -1.73
N GLY A 3 -9.04 -10.53 -1.70
CA GLY A 3 -10.05 -11.14 -0.83
C GLY A 3 -9.80 -10.95 0.68
N LEU A 4 -8.54 -10.96 1.13
CA LEU A 4 -8.20 -10.68 2.54
C LEU A 4 -8.48 -9.22 2.86
N TRP A 5 -8.09 -8.27 2.01
CA TRP A 5 -8.40 -6.86 2.23
C TRP A 5 -9.91 -6.57 2.27
N ASN A 6 -10.67 -7.17 1.36
CA ASN A 6 -12.11 -6.96 1.24
C ASN A 6 -12.92 -7.61 2.36
N ASP A 7 -12.40 -8.68 2.97
CA ASP A 7 -12.97 -9.26 4.17
C ASP A 7 -12.64 -8.42 5.40
N ARG A 8 -13.67 -7.80 5.99
CA ARG A 8 -13.55 -6.98 7.22
C ARG A 8 -13.06 -7.76 8.43
N ASN A 9 -13.25 -9.08 8.44
CA ASN A 9 -12.85 -9.95 9.54
C ASN A 9 -11.47 -10.58 9.34
N SER A 10 -10.81 -10.32 8.22
CA SER A 10 -9.46 -10.84 8.01
C SER A 10 -8.47 -10.17 8.97
N ALA A 11 -7.45 -10.93 9.38
CA ALA A 11 -6.35 -10.40 10.19
C ALA A 11 -5.68 -9.19 9.52
N LEU A 12 -5.56 -9.22 8.18
CA LEU A 12 -4.99 -8.13 7.40
C LEU A 12 -5.81 -6.83 7.55
N ARG A 13 -7.13 -6.90 7.35
CA ARG A 13 -8.00 -5.73 7.40
C ARG A 13 -8.13 -5.22 8.83
N GLN A 14 -8.22 -6.11 9.82
CA GLN A 14 -8.26 -5.76 11.24
C GLN A 14 -6.95 -5.15 11.75
N GLY A 15 -5.81 -5.57 11.22
CA GLY A 15 -4.51 -5.01 11.59
C GLY A 15 -4.23 -3.64 10.96
N ILE A 16 -4.56 -3.46 9.67
CA ILE A 16 -4.29 -2.19 8.95
C ILE A 16 -5.31 -1.10 9.29
N ALA A 17 -6.60 -1.44 9.43
CA ALA A 17 -7.65 -0.42 9.60
C ALA A 17 -7.46 0.53 10.80
N PRO A 18 -7.02 0.08 11.98
CA PRO A 18 -6.72 0.96 13.10
C PRO A 18 -5.54 1.91 12.83
N ILE A 19 -4.53 1.45 12.09
CA ILE A 19 -3.33 2.25 11.77
C ILE A 19 -3.74 3.41 10.86
N ILE A 20 -4.43 3.12 9.76
CA ILE A 20 -4.79 4.14 8.78
C ILE A 20 -5.90 5.09 9.27
N ARG A 21 -6.69 4.72 10.30
CA ARG A 21 -7.63 5.64 10.95
C ARG A 21 -6.94 6.85 11.60
N GLY A 22 -5.64 6.79 11.84
CA GLY A 22 -4.84 7.90 12.38
C GLY A 22 -4.45 8.96 11.34
N ILE A 23 -4.86 8.80 10.08
CA ILE A 23 -4.57 9.74 8.97
C ILE A 23 -5.83 10.00 8.15
N ASP A 24 -5.89 11.13 7.46
CA ASP A 24 -7.01 11.52 6.58
C ASP A 24 -6.91 10.81 5.22
N TRP A 25 -7.02 9.48 5.23
CA TRP A 25 -7.00 8.67 4.01
C TRP A 25 -8.30 8.81 3.19
N THR A 26 -8.16 8.77 1.86
CA THR A 26 -9.26 8.90 0.90
C THR A 26 -9.51 7.61 0.13
N ASP A 27 -8.47 6.83 -0.14
CA ASP A 27 -8.58 5.51 -0.75
C ASP A 27 -7.48 4.56 -0.28
N VAL A 28 -7.74 3.26 -0.33
CA VAL A 28 -6.72 2.23 -0.09
C VAL A 28 -6.87 1.10 -1.10
N ARG A 29 -5.78 0.82 -1.80
CA ARG A 29 -5.70 -0.23 -2.82
C ARG A 29 -4.61 -1.22 -2.48
N VAL A 30 -4.90 -2.49 -2.72
CA VAL A 30 -3.92 -3.57 -2.67
C VAL A 30 -3.65 -4.03 -4.09
N LEU A 31 -2.46 -3.74 -4.59
CA LEU A 31 -2.04 -3.97 -5.95
C LEU A 31 -0.93 -5.02 -5.96
N ARG A 32 -0.81 -5.76 -7.06
CA ARG A 32 0.43 -6.46 -7.42
C ARG A 32 0.96 -5.81 -8.66
N ILE A 33 2.11 -5.16 -8.54
CA ILE A 33 2.75 -4.45 -9.64
C ILE A 33 4.14 -5.06 -9.77
N GLY A 34 4.36 -5.80 -10.84
CA GLY A 34 5.71 -6.16 -11.26
C GLY A 34 5.88 -5.92 -12.73
N TYR A 35 7.13 -5.76 -13.14
CA TYR A 35 7.48 -5.69 -14.55
C TYR A 35 7.63 -7.11 -15.07
N ASP A 36 6.97 -7.44 -16.17
CA ASP A 36 7.20 -8.72 -16.84
C ASP A 36 8.59 -8.74 -17.47
N THR A 37 9.58 -9.14 -16.66
CA THR A 37 10.98 -9.32 -17.07
C THR A 37 11.23 -10.70 -17.63
N THR A 38 10.23 -11.60 -17.62
CA THR A 38 10.39 -13.01 -18.01
C THR A 38 10.86 -13.16 -19.45
N TYR A 39 10.49 -12.21 -20.32
CA TYR A 39 10.96 -12.12 -21.70
C TYR A 39 12.47 -11.87 -21.85
N TRP A 40 13.10 -11.25 -20.85
CA TRP A 40 14.50 -10.79 -20.93
C TRP A 40 15.45 -11.62 -20.09
N THR A 41 15.01 -12.13 -18.93
CA THR A 41 15.90 -12.77 -17.95
C THR A 41 15.60 -14.24 -17.70
N ARG A 42 14.45 -14.78 -18.18
CA ARG A 42 13.95 -16.13 -17.81
C ARG A 42 13.78 -16.37 -16.30
N GLU A 43 13.96 -15.34 -15.47
CA GLU A 43 13.69 -15.37 -14.04
C GLU A 43 12.23 -15.02 -13.78
N GLU A 44 11.67 -15.54 -12.68
CA GLU A 44 10.34 -15.11 -12.24
C GLU A 44 10.37 -13.60 -11.95
N SER A 45 9.43 -12.87 -12.55
CA SER A 45 9.22 -11.46 -12.28
C SER A 45 8.86 -11.28 -10.80
N GLU A 46 9.65 -10.49 -10.07
CA GLU A 46 9.28 -10.01 -8.75
C GLU A 46 8.05 -9.11 -8.92
N GLN A 47 6.89 -9.60 -8.46
CA GLN A 47 5.62 -8.89 -8.48
C GLN A 47 5.22 -8.54 -7.05
N PRO A 48 5.95 -7.59 -6.42
CA PRO A 48 5.68 -7.21 -5.05
C PRO A 48 4.26 -6.71 -4.91
N VAL A 49 3.76 -6.94 -3.71
CA VAL A 49 2.46 -6.45 -3.31
C VAL A 49 2.62 -5.02 -2.86
N THR A 50 1.90 -4.10 -3.48
CA THR A 50 1.85 -2.71 -3.07
C THR A 50 0.54 -2.42 -2.34
N LEU A 51 0.63 -2.06 -1.06
CA LEU A 51 -0.44 -1.39 -0.34
C LEU A 51 -0.32 0.12 -0.61
N LEU A 52 -1.22 0.64 -1.43
CA LEU A 52 -1.30 2.05 -1.74
C LEU A 52 -2.38 2.72 -0.89
N ILE A 53 -2.00 3.77 -0.16
CA ILE A 53 -2.90 4.58 0.66
C ILE A 53 -2.88 6.00 0.10
N GLU A 54 -4.03 6.48 -0.35
CA GLU A 54 -4.20 7.87 -0.75
C GLU A 54 -4.67 8.69 0.44
N VAL A 55 -4.11 9.88 0.62
CA VAL A 55 -4.46 10.79 1.72
C VAL A 55 -4.84 12.16 1.18
N LYS A 56 -5.63 12.92 1.93
CA LYS A 56 -5.95 14.30 1.58
C LYS A 56 -4.66 15.13 1.43
N LYS A 57 -4.64 16.07 0.48
CA LYS A 57 -3.49 16.96 0.27
C LYS A 57 -3.12 17.70 1.55
N ASP A 58 -1.83 17.79 1.84
CA ASP A 58 -1.25 18.50 3.00
C ASP A 58 -1.76 18.02 4.38
N SER A 59 -2.44 16.87 4.44
CA SER A 59 -3.06 16.35 5.68
C SER A 59 -2.13 15.49 6.54
N THR A 60 -1.02 15.01 5.95
CA THR A 60 -0.15 14.02 6.58
C THR A 60 1.29 14.48 6.44
N SER A 61 2.00 14.61 7.57
CA SER A 61 3.43 14.95 7.56
C SER A 61 4.27 13.75 7.12
N TRP A 62 5.54 13.99 6.80
CA TRP A 62 6.45 12.91 6.41
C TRP A 62 6.66 11.90 7.56
N GLU A 63 6.82 12.38 8.79
CA GLU A 63 7.04 11.54 9.98
C GLU A 63 5.82 10.67 10.30
N GLN A 64 4.61 11.25 10.17
CA GLN A 64 3.36 10.53 10.34
C GLN A 64 3.18 9.47 9.24
N ALA A 65 3.47 9.84 7.98
CA ALA A 65 3.44 8.90 6.85
C ALA A 65 4.43 7.74 7.06
N TYR A 66 5.67 8.03 7.45
CA TYR A 66 6.69 7.02 7.72
C TYR A 66 6.26 6.03 8.81
N THR A 67 5.71 6.55 9.92
CA THR A 67 5.20 5.73 11.02
C THR A 67 4.09 4.78 10.55
N VAL A 68 3.15 5.28 9.75
CA VAL A 68 2.06 4.46 9.18
C VAL A 68 2.61 3.40 8.22
N VAL A 69 3.55 3.77 7.34
CA VAL A 69 4.19 2.85 6.37
C VAL A 69 4.85 1.68 7.09
N VAL A 70 5.66 1.95 8.11
CA VAL A 70 6.37 0.92 8.89
C VAL A 70 5.37 0.00 9.62
N ALA A 71 4.35 0.57 10.24
CA ALA A 71 3.34 -0.22 10.96
C ALA A 71 2.52 -1.11 10.03
N CYS A 72 2.07 -0.58 8.88
CA CYS A 72 1.35 -1.36 7.87
C CYS A 72 2.21 -2.48 7.28
N ARG A 73 3.51 -2.21 7.03
CA ARG A 73 4.45 -3.24 6.56
C ARG A 73 4.57 -4.38 7.55
N ALA A 74 4.73 -4.08 8.85
CA ALA A 74 4.81 -5.10 9.88
C ALA A 74 3.55 -5.99 9.94
N VAL A 75 2.36 -5.42 9.77
CA VAL A 75 1.10 -6.20 9.72
C VAL A 75 1.07 -7.13 8.51
N LEU A 76 1.50 -6.64 7.34
CA LEU A 76 1.57 -7.45 6.11
C LEU A 76 2.52 -8.63 6.29
N GLU A 77 3.71 -8.39 6.84
CA GLU A 77 4.72 -9.41 7.12
C GLU A 77 4.22 -10.46 8.14
N GLN A 78 3.51 -10.02 9.19
CA GLN A 78 2.87 -10.91 10.18
C GLN A 78 1.75 -11.77 9.57
N CYS A 79 1.12 -11.31 8.49
CA CYS A 79 0.15 -12.07 7.72
C CYS A 79 0.79 -13.01 6.68
N GLY A 80 2.12 -13.17 6.69
CA GLY A 80 2.87 -14.02 5.76
C GLY A 80 3.10 -13.39 4.38
N ILE A 81 2.96 -12.07 4.26
CA ILE A 81 3.16 -11.34 3.01
C ILE A 81 4.49 -10.59 3.10
N HIS A 82 5.56 -11.22 2.61
CA HIS A 82 6.94 -10.75 2.81
C HIS A 82 7.46 -9.85 1.70
N ASP A 83 6.99 -10.03 0.47
CA ASP A 83 7.37 -9.21 -0.69
C ASP A 83 6.38 -8.03 -0.85
N VAL A 84 6.56 -7.00 0.01
CA VAL A 84 5.61 -5.90 0.15
C VAL A 84 6.23 -4.51 0.08
N HIS A 85 5.53 -3.62 -0.61
CA HIS A 85 5.71 -2.18 -0.58
C HIS A 85 4.48 -1.51 0.02
N VAL A 86 4.69 -0.48 0.83
CA VAL A 86 3.62 0.38 1.34
C VAL A 86 3.91 1.79 0.88
N GLU A 87 2.96 2.40 0.18
CA GLU A 87 3.07 3.75 -0.35
C GLU A 87 1.93 4.61 0.20
N ILE A 88 2.28 5.82 0.64
CA ILE A 88 1.30 6.88 0.92
C ILE A 88 1.44 7.93 -0.17
N ARG A 89 0.33 8.27 -0.84
CA ARG A 89 0.29 9.28 -1.90
C ARG A 89 -0.65 10.41 -1.54
N GLN A 90 -0.16 11.62 -1.74
CA GLN A 90 -0.98 12.83 -1.75
C GLN A 90 -1.37 13.18 -3.19
N PRO A 91 -2.56 13.77 -3.42
CA PRO A 91 -2.93 14.34 -4.71
C PRO A 91 -1.87 15.33 -5.17
N ARG A 92 -1.37 15.16 -6.39
CA ARG A 92 -0.61 16.23 -7.06
C ARG A 92 -1.58 17.32 -7.49
N GLU A 93 -1.14 18.57 -7.48
CA GLU A 93 -1.86 19.61 -8.21
C GLU A 93 -1.92 19.19 -9.69
N HIS A 94 -3.14 19.13 -10.24
CA HIS A 94 -3.32 18.75 -11.63
C HIS A 94 -2.67 19.80 -12.55
N PHE A 95 -1.62 19.41 -13.28
CA PHE A 95 -1.33 19.99 -14.58
C PHE A 95 -1.30 18.85 -15.60
N PHE A 96 -2.48 18.51 -16.11
CA PHE A 96 -2.57 17.92 -17.44
C PHE A 96 -2.61 19.09 -18.42
N GLN A 97 -1.47 19.43 -19.03
CA GLN A 97 -1.47 20.18 -20.29
C GLN A 97 -1.39 19.14 -21.41
N PHE A 98 -2.40 19.17 -22.27
CA PHE A 98 -2.42 18.43 -23.53
C PHE A 98 -1.67 19.22 -24.60
#